data_AF-A0A7J7RCD9-F1
#
_entry.id   AF-A0A7J7RCD9-F1
#
_cell.length_a   1.000
_cell.length_b   1.000
_cell.length_c   1.000
_cell.angle_alpha   90.00
_cell.angle_beta   90.00
_cell.angle_gamma   90.00
#
_symmetry.space_group_name_H-M   'P 1'
#
loop_
_entity.id
_entity.type
_entity.pdbx_description
1 polymer ?
#
loop_
_entity_poly.entity_id
_entity_poly.type
_entity_poly.pdbx_seq_one_letter_code
_entity_poly.pdbx_strand_id
1 'polypeptide(L)'
;MPETYQERLQQRFPGIEVTVKAKADALYPVVSAASICAKVARDQAVKNWQFVEKLQDLDTDYGSGYPNGMAELRAEQLCLVYPQ
;
A
#
# COMPACT_ATOMS: atom_id res chain seq x y z
N MET A 1 17.51 -6.75 4.65
CA MET A 1 17.84 -8.00 3.93
C MET A 1 16.77 -9.03 4.22
N PRO A 2 16.38 -9.89 3.26
CA PRO A 2 15.32 -10.89 3.45
C PRO A 2 15.60 -11.83 4.62
N GLU A 3 16.87 -12.12 4.92
CA GLU A 3 17.31 -12.96 6.04
C GLU A 3 16.86 -12.42 7.40
N THR A 4 17.10 -11.13 7.69
CA THR A 4 16.67 -10.50 8.95
C THR A 4 15.15 -10.49 9.10
N TYR A 5 14.41 -10.44 8.00
CA TYR A 5 12.94 -10.47 8.03
C TYR A 5 12.39 -11.88 8.22
N GLN A 6 13.04 -12.86 7.58
CA GLN A 6 12.73 -14.27 7.74
C GLN A 6 12.92 -14.73 9.18
N GLU A 7 14.05 -14.39 9.81
CA GLU A 7 14.34 -14.74 11.21
C GLU A 7 13.28 -14.17 12.16
N ARG A 8 12.89 -12.90 11.99
CA ARG A 8 11.86 -12.26 12.81
C ARG A 8 10.50 -12.94 12.68
N LEU A 9 10.11 -13.33 11.47
CA LEU A 9 8.85 -14.03 11.24
C LEU A 9 8.91 -15.47 11.75
N GLN A 10 10.02 -16.18 11.55
CA GLN A 10 10.22 -17.54 12.03
C GLN A 10 10.16 -17.62 13.56
N GLN A 11 10.73 -16.62 14.26
CA GLN A 11 10.60 -16.50 15.72
C GLN A 11 9.14 -16.27 16.15
N ARG A 12 8.35 -15.55 15.36
CA ARG A 12 6.94 -15.27 15.67
C ARG A 12 6.03 -16.47 15.40
N PHE A 13 6.38 -17.30 14.41
CA PHE A 13 5.61 -18.46 13.99
C PHE A 13 6.47 -19.74 14.05
N PRO A 14 6.84 -20.22 15.25
CA PRO A 14 7.79 -21.32 15.40
C PRO A 14 7.27 -22.67 14.89
N GLY A 15 5.96 -22.85 14.74
CA GLY A 15 5.34 -24.07 14.23
C GLY A 15 5.13 -24.11 12.71
N ILE A 16 5.57 -23.08 11.98
CA ILE A 16 5.36 -22.94 10.53
C ILE A 16 6.71 -22.62 9.90
N GLU A 17 7.06 -23.28 8.80
CA GLU A 17 8.26 -22.92 8.04
C GLU A 17 8.04 -21.60 7.29
N VAL A 18 8.87 -20.59 7.58
CA VAL A 18 8.79 -19.27 6.97
C VAL A 18 9.95 -19.07 6.00
N THR A 19 9.63 -18.82 4.72
CA THR A 19 10.60 -18.48 3.69
C THR A 19 10.35 -17.09 3.13
N VAL A 20 11.38 -16.23 3.13
CA VAL A 20 11.33 -14.88 2.55
C VAL A 20 12.31 -14.81 1.38
N LYS A 21 11.80 -14.48 0.19
CA LYS A 21 12.60 -14.32 -1.03
C LYS A 21 12.25 -13.01 -1.73
N ALA A 22 13.24 -12.41 -2.40
CA ALA A 22 12.97 -11.34 -3.34
C ALA A 22 12.17 -11.88 -4.54
N LYS A 23 11.20 -11.11 -5.03
CA LYS A 23 10.32 -11.49 -6.16
C LYS A 23 9.57 -12.82 -5.94
N ALA A 24 9.16 -13.11 -4.70
CA ALA A 24 8.45 -14.33 -4.35
C ALA A 24 7.12 -14.51 -5.11
N ASP A 25 6.48 -13.41 -5.52
CA ASP A 25 5.29 -13.37 -6.36
C ASP A 25 5.47 -13.97 -7.76
N ALA A 26 6.70 -13.95 -8.28
CA ALA A 26 7.05 -14.60 -9.54
C ALA A 26 7.45 -16.08 -9.38
N LEU A 27 7.84 -16.48 -8.17
CA LEU A 27 8.35 -17.82 -7.87
C LEU A 27 7.26 -18.76 -7.34
N TYR A 28 6.29 -18.23 -6.61
CA TYR A 28 5.27 -19.02 -5.92
C TYR A 28 3.86 -18.54 -6.31
N PRO A 29 3.03 -19.37 -6.97
CA PRO A 29 1.68 -18.98 -7.39
C PRO A 29 0.80 -18.49 -6.25
N VAL A 30 0.95 -19.05 -5.05
CA VAL A 30 0.22 -18.61 -3.84
C VAL A 30 0.56 -17.16 -3.45
N VAL A 31 1.82 -16.75 -3.60
CA VAL A 31 2.26 -15.38 -3.32
C VAL A 31 1.79 -14.44 -4.45
N SER A 32 1.75 -14.93 -5.69
CA SER A 32 1.18 -14.20 -6.83
C SER A 32 -0.30 -13.86 -6.59
N ALA A 33 -1.10 -14.85 -6.19
CA ALA A 33 -2.51 -14.66 -5.85
C ALA A 33 -2.70 -13.66 -4.71
N ALA A 34 -1.92 -13.77 -3.63
CA ALA A 34 -1.94 -12.80 -2.53
C ALA A 34 -1.61 -11.38 -3.01
N SER A 35 -0.66 -11.24 -3.93
CA SER A 35 -0.26 -9.97 -4.55
C SER A 35 -1.37 -9.35 -5.39
N ILE A 36 -2.21 -10.16 -6.05
CA ILE A 36 -3.41 -9.69 -6.77
C ILE A 36 -4.45 -9.20 -5.76
N CYS A 37 -4.77 -10.01 -4.74
CA CYS A 37 -5.72 -9.64 -3.70
C CYS A 37 -5.35 -8.32 -3.01
N ALA A 38 -4.07 -8.15 -2.66
CA ALA A 38 -3.56 -6.94 -2.03
C ALA A 38 -3.77 -5.70 -2.92
N LYS A 39 -3.51 -5.81 -4.23
CA LYS A 39 -3.70 -4.69 -5.18
C LYS A 39 -5.18 -4.33 -5.32
N VAL A 40 -6.04 -5.32 -5.54
CA VAL A 40 -7.48 -5.08 -5.69
C VAL A 40 -8.07 -4.45 -4.43
N ALA A 41 -7.70 -4.97 -3.24
CA ALA A 41 -8.15 -4.41 -1.97
C ALA A 41 -7.68 -2.97 -1.76
N ARG A 42 -6.41 -2.68 -2.08
CA ARG A 42 -5.86 -1.31 -2.00
C ARG A 42 -6.59 -0.36 -2.94
N ASP A 43 -6.73 -0.73 -4.21
CA ASP A 43 -7.35 0.13 -5.22
C ASP A 43 -8.83 0.38 -4.88
N GLN A 44 -9.52 -0.60 -4.31
CA GLN A 44 -10.88 -0.43 -3.80
C GLN A 44 -10.93 0.47 -2.56
N ALA A 45 -10.00 0.32 -1.61
CA ALA A 45 -9.95 1.15 -0.40
C ALA A 45 -9.68 2.62 -0.73
N VAL A 46 -8.75 2.90 -1.65
CA VAL A 46 -8.42 4.27 -2.08
C VAL A 46 -9.59 4.89 -2.85
N LYS A 47 -10.23 4.15 -3.77
CA LYS A 47 -11.39 4.66 -4.53
C LYS A 47 -12.59 5.01 -3.66
N ASN A 48 -12.82 4.26 -2.59
CA ASN A 48 -13.94 4.51 -1.67
C ASN A 48 -13.52 5.29 -0.43
N TRP A 49 -12.30 5.82 -0.40
CA TRP A 49 -11.84 6.58 0.74
C TRP A 49 -12.67 7.85 0.88
N GLN A 50 -13.24 8.04 2.06
CA GLN A 50 -13.97 9.26 2.40
C GLN A 50 -13.09 10.07 3.35
N PHE A 51 -12.75 11.28 2.92
CA PHE A 51 -12.09 12.24 3.79
C PHE A 51 -13.01 12.59 4.96
N VAL A 52 -12.44 12.70 6.15
CA VAL A 52 -13.18 13.04 7.38
C VAL A 52 -13.59 14.51 7.33
N GLU A 53 -12.80 15.33 6.63
CA GLU A 53 -13.08 16.70 6.29
C GLU A 53 -14.31 16.80 5.37
N LYS A 54 -15.32 17.55 5.80
CA LYS A 54 -16.50 17.87 4.97
C LYS A 54 -16.18 18.97 3.97
N LEU A 55 -15.24 18.71 3.06
CA LEU A 55 -14.90 19.63 1.99
C LEU A 55 -15.86 19.39 0.82
N GLN A 56 -16.62 20.42 0.45
CA GLN A 56 -17.38 20.44 -0.79
C GLN A 56 -16.38 20.50 -1.94
N ASP A 57 -16.56 19.65 -2.96
CA ASP A 57 -15.73 19.57 -4.17
C ASP A 57 -14.27 19.10 -3.97
N LEU A 58 -14.07 18.00 -3.24
CA LEU A 58 -12.80 17.28 -3.28
C LEU A 58 -12.63 16.56 -4.62
N ASP A 59 -11.61 16.95 -5.37
CA ASP A 59 -11.14 16.18 -6.53
C ASP A 59 -10.58 14.84 -6.05
N THR A 60 -11.34 13.76 -6.22
CA THR A 60 -10.96 12.41 -5.80
C THR A 60 -9.86 11.79 -6.66
N ASP A 61 -9.39 12.47 -7.70
CA ASP A 61 -8.33 12.00 -8.59
C ASP A 61 -6.93 12.40 -8.09
N TYR A 62 -6.50 11.81 -6.96
CA TYR A 62 -5.16 12.00 -6.38
C TYR A 62 -4.07 11.18 -7.10
N GLY A 63 -4.40 10.54 -8.22
CA GLY A 63 -3.46 9.74 -9.01
C GLY A 63 -2.91 8.53 -8.25
N SER A 64 -1.59 8.33 -8.31
CA SER A 64 -0.94 7.12 -7.78
C SER A 64 -0.61 7.16 -6.29
N GLY A 65 -0.64 8.35 -5.67
CA GLY A 65 -0.29 8.55 -4.26
C GLY A 65 1.18 8.31 -3.90
N TYR A 66 2.09 8.23 -4.88
CA TYR A 66 3.53 8.09 -4.64
C TYR A 66 4.24 9.45 -4.59
N PRO A 67 5.21 9.63 -3.66
CA PRO A 67 5.88 10.91 -3.42
C PRO A 67 6.85 11.39 -4.51
N ASN A 68 6.87 10.69 -5.65
CA ASN A 68 7.74 10.98 -6.79
C ASN A 68 6.94 11.11 -8.10
N GLY A 69 5.61 11.14 -8.02
CA GLY A 69 4.72 11.23 -9.17
C GLY A 69 4.19 12.64 -9.40
N MET A 70 4.07 13.08 -10.65
CA MET A 70 3.52 14.41 -11.03
C MET A 70 2.13 14.72 -10.46
N ALA A 71 1.36 13.73 -10.01
CA ALA A 71 0.02 13.91 -9.43
C ALA A 71 0.03 14.49 -8.01
N GLU A 72 1.19 14.48 -7.32
CA GLU A 72 1.32 14.94 -5.94
C GLU A 72 1.10 16.44 -5.77
N LEU A 73 1.44 17.24 -6.79
CA LEU A 73 1.30 18.70 -6.76
C LEU A 73 -0.15 19.15 -6.48
N ARG A 74 -1.17 18.34 -6.79
CA ARG A 74 -2.58 18.66 -6.51
C ARG A 74 -3.03 18.28 -5.09
N ALA A 75 -2.52 17.18 -4.55
CA ALA A 75 -2.86 16.72 -3.20
C ALA A 75 -2.18 17.58 -2.12
N GLU A 76 -0.92 17.97 -2.32
CA GLU A 76 -0.19 18.88 -1.42
C GLU A 76 -0.85 20.26 -1.34
N GLN A 77 -1.42 20.75 -2.44
CA GLN A 77 -2.14 22.01 -2.47
C GLN A 77 -3.37 22.00 -1.56
N LEU A 78 -4.04 20.84 -1.39
CA LEU A 78 -5.14 20.70 -0.46
C LEU A 78 -4.67 20.73 1.01
N CYS A 79 -3.53 20.08 1.30
CA CYS A 79 -2.92 20.03 2.63
C CYS A 79 -2.36 21.39 3.09
N LEU A 80 -1.83 22.20 2.16
CA LEU A 80 -1.29 23.54 2.47
C LEU A 80 -2.37 24.61 2.67
N VAL A 81 -3.56 24.43 2.08
CA VAL A 81 -4.67 25.40 2.19
C VAL A 81 -5.44 25.24 3.50
N TYR A 82 -5.41 24.06 4.14
CA TYR A 82 -6.05 23.81 5.44
C TYR A 82 -5.08 23.14 6.40
N PRO A 83 -4.18 23.90 7.06
CA PRO A 83 -3.42 23.37 8.18
C PRO A 83 -4.39 22.96 9.31
N GLN A 84 -4.20 21.76 9.84
CA GLN A 84 -4.81 21.30 11.10
C GLN A 84 -4.51 22.27 12.23
#